data_AF-A0A9D1VWV2-F1
#
_entry.id   AF-A0A9D1VWV2-F1
#
_cell.length_a   1.000
_cell.length_b   1.000
_cell.length_c   1.000
_cell.angle_alpha   90.00
_cell.angle_beta   90.00
_cell.angle_gamma   90.00
#
_symmetry.space_group_name_H-M   'P 1'
#
loop_
_entity.id
_entity.type
_entity.pdbx_description
1 polymer ?
#
loop_
_entity_poly.entity_id
_entity_poly.type
_entity_poly.pdbx_seq_one_letter_code
_entity_poly.pdbx_strand_id
1 'polypeptide(L)' 'FAEKTGIVIELKYPEKGNLDAGCRKAMEQIEAKNYAEQLRNDGMQKIIKCGIACYGKECKVMFEEEIPQR' A
#
# COMPACT_ATOMS: atom_id res chain seq x y z
N PHE A 1 -8.47 6.89 -23.65
CA PHE A 1 -8.11 5.63 -22.96
C PHE A 1 -8.08 5.92 -21.47
N ALA A 2 -8.68 5.07 -20.63
CA ALA A 2 -8.67 5.27 -19.19
C ALA A 2 -7.23 5.12 -18.64
N GLU A 3 -6.88 5.92 -17.63
CA GLU A 3 -5.61 5.80 -16.89
C GLU A 3 -5.50 4.38 -16.32
N LYS A 4 -4.34 3.73 -16.51
CA LYS A 4 -4.09 2.40 -15.95
C LYS A 4 -3.52 2.53 -14.53
N THR A 5 -4.37 2.35 -13.52
CA THR A 5 -3.97 2.47 -12.12
C THR A 5 -3.84 1.10 -11.48
N GLY A 6 -2.65 0.78 -10.97
CA GLY A 6 -2.40 -0.38 -10.13
C GLY A 6 -2.47 -0.01 -8.65
N ILE A 7 -2.89 -0.95 -7.79
CA ILE A 7 -2.95 -0.74 -6.34
C ILE A 7 -2.26 -1.91 -5.63
N VAL A 8 -1.34 -1.61 -4.73
CA VAL A 8 -0.79 -2.58 -3.77
C VAL A 8 -1.44 -2.32 -2.42
N ILE A 9 -2.02 -3.35 -1.81
CA ILE A 9 -2.68 -3.26 -0.51
C ILE A 9 -2.02 -4.25 0.45
N GLU A 10 -1.61 -3.78 1.63
CA GLU A 10 -1.11 -4.62 2.72
C GLU A 10 -1.91 -4.31 3.99
N LEU A 11 -2.36 -5.37 4.67
CA LEU A 11 -3.21 -5.29 5.86
C LEU A 11 -2.48 -5.85 7.09
N LYS A 12 -2.55 -5.13 8.21
CA LYS A 12 -2.01 -5.54 9.50
C LYS A 12 -3.04 -5.49 10.62
N TYR A 13 -2.90 -6.41 11.56
CA TYR A 13 -3.67 -6.46 12.81
C TYR A 13 -2.70 -6.32 13.99
N PRO A 14 -2.33 -5.09 14.40
CA PRO A 14 -1.38 -4.89 15.49
C PRO A 14 -1.98 -5.35 16.84
N GLU A 15 -1.25 -6.21 17.56
CA GLU A 15 -1.73 -6.89 18.79
C GLU A 15 -2.20 -5.95 19.90
N LYS A 16 -1.63 -4.74 20.01
CA LYS A 16 -1.97 -3.74 21.04
C LYS A 16 -2.78 -2.56 20.50
N GLY A 17 -3.36 -2.69 19.31
CA GLY A 17 -4.15 -1.63 18.68
C GLY A 17 -3.34 -0.41 18.24
N ASN A 18 -2.01 -0.49 18.17
CA ASN A 18 -1.19 0.59 17.63
C ASN A 18 -1.32 0.64 16.10
N LEU A 19 -2.39 1.28 15.62
CA LEU A 19 -2.73 1.39 14.21
C LEU A 19 -1.67 2.15 13.40
N ASP A 20 -1.01 3.13 14.00
CA ASP A 20 0.07 3.89 13.38
C ASP A 20 1.27 3.01 13.06
N ALA A 21 1.73 2.23 14.05
CA ALA A 21 2.82 1.28 13.85
C ALA A 21 2.39 0.17 12.88
N GLY A 22 1.13 -0.27 12.93
CA GLY A 22 0.58 -1.24 11.99
C GLY A 22 0.64 -0.74 10.53
N CYS A 23 0.18 0.49 10.28
CA CYS A 23 0.19 1.07 8.93
C CYS A 23 1.60 1.30 8.44
N ARG A 24 2.51 1.82 9.27
CA ARG A 24 3.92 1.98 8.89
C ARG A 24 4.56 0.66 8.50
N LYS A 25 4.34 -0.40 9.29
CA LYS A 25 4.82 -1.76 8.96
C LYS A 25 4.22 -2.29 7.67
N ALA A 26 2.94 -2.00 7.39
CA ALA A 26 2.30 -2.37 6.14
C ALA A 26 2.98 -1.68 4.94
N MET A 27 3.23 -0.37 5.04
CA MET A 27 3.95 0.40 4.02
C MET A 27 5.39 -0.09 3.84
N GLU A 28 6.14 -0.28 4.93
CA GLU A 28 7.50 -0.83 4.90
C GLU A 28 7.55 -2.20 4.21
N GLN A 29 6.55 -3.05 4.45
CA GLN A 29 6.47 -4.35 3.79
C GLN A 29 6.16 -4.23 2.30
N ILE A 30 5.31 -3.29 1.89
CA ILE A 30 5.04 -3.02 0.47
C ILE A 30 6.34 -2.64 -0.25
N GLU A 31 7.14 -1.74 0.34
CA GLU A 31 8.43 -1.34 -0.24
C GLU A 31 9.42 -2.51 -0.25
N ALA A 32 9.57 -3.24 0.87
CA ALA A 32 10.52 -4.33 1.00
C ALA A 32 10.23 -5.51 0.06
N LYS A 33 8.96 -5.74 -0.29
CA LYS A 33 8.55 -6.80 -1.23
C LYS A 33 8.56 -6.35 -2.69
N ASN A 34 8.77 -5.06 -2.94
CA ASN A 34 8.79 -4.45 -4.26
C ASN A 34 7.58 -4.82 -5.14
N TYR A 35 6.39 -4.99 -4.55
CA TYR A 35 5.18 -5.38 -5.30
C TYR A 35 4.80 -4.39 -6.41
N ALA A 36 5.18 -3.12 -6.24
CA ALA A 36 5.02 -2.10 -7.26
C ALA A 36 5.79 -2.41 -8.56
N GLU A 37 6.85 -3.21 -8.53
CA GLU A 37 7.63 -3.58 -9.72
C GLU A 37 6.82 -4.41 -10.71
N GLN A 38 6.03 -5.36 -10.23
CA GLN A 38 5.15 -6.16 -11.09
C GLN A 38 4.12 -5.26 -11.79
N LEU A 39 3.52 -4.31 -11.06
CA LEU A 39 2.57 -3.36 -11.62
C LEU A 39 3.22 -2.42 -12.66
N ARG A 40 4.49 -2.02 -12.45
CA ARG A 40 5.25 -1.27 -13.45
C ARG A 40 5.44 -2.09 -14.72
N ASN A 41 5.83 -3.36 -14.59
CA ASN A 41 6.03 -4.27 -15.72
C ASN A 41 4.73 -4.56 -16.49
N ASP A 42 3.59 -4.56 -15.80
CA ASP A 42 2.26 -4.70 -16.40
C ASP A 42 1.76 -3.41 -17.11
N GLY A 43 2.57 -2.35 -17.08
CA GLY A 43 2.29 -1.10 -17.78
C GLY A 43 1.28 -0.20 -17.06
N MET A 44 1.21 -0.28 -15.73
CA MET A 44 0.44 0.68 -14.93
C MET A 44 1.10 2.06 -14.99
N GLN A 45 0.26 3.08 -15.21
CA GLN A 45 0.65 4.49 -15.36
C GLN A 45 0.66 5.23 -14.02
N LYS A 46 -0.07 4.71 -13.04
CA LYS A 46 -0.13 5.19 -11.67
C LYS A 46 -0.16 3.97 -10.75
N ILE A 47 0.58 4.03 -9.65
CA ILE A 47 0.59 2.98 -8.63
C ILE A 47 0.20 3.62 -7.30
N ILE A 48 -0.79 3.05 -6.63
CA ILE A 48 -1.20 3.46 -5.29
C ILE A 48 -0.76 2.38 -4.30
N LYS A 49 0.00 2.75 -3.29
CA LYS A 49 0.38 1.88 -2.18
C LYS A 49 -0.53 2.18 -1.00
N CYS A 50 -1.13 1.14 -0.43
CA CYS A 50 -2.11 1.25 0.63
C CYS A 50 -1.73 0.36 1.82
N GLY A 51 -1.29 0.99 2.91
CA GLY A 51 -1.03 0.33 4.18
C GLY A 51 -2.25 0.47 5.09
N ILE A 52 -2.86 -0.65 5.47
CA ILE A 52 -4.03 -0.70 6.34
C ILE A 52 -3.65 -1.35 7.67
N ALA A 53 -4.06 -0.76 8.78
CA ALA A 53 -4.05 -1.41 10.08
C ALA A 53 -5.46 -1.41 10.66
N CYS A 54 -5.91 -2.55 11.18
CA CYS A 54 -7.21 -2.67 11.82
C CYS A 54 -7.08 -3.28 13.22
N TYR A 55 -7.87 -2.79 14.17
CA TYR A 55 -7.98 -3.31 15.52
C TYR A 55 -9.41 -3.10 16.05
N GLY A 56 -10.11 -4.20 16.32
CA GLY A 56 -11.52 -4.14 16.69
C GLY A 56 -12.37 -3.48 15.60
N LYS A 57 -12.97 -2.33 15.91
CA LYS A 57 -13.80 -1.53 14.98
C LYS A 57 -13.07 -0.33 14.39
N GLU A 58 -11.81 -0.14 14.74
CA GLU A 58 -11.00 0.98 14.28
C GLU A 58 -10.05 0.49 13.19
N CYS A 59 -9.92 1.27 12.12
CA CYS A 59 -8.90 1.05 11.11
C CYS A 59 -8.22 2.39 10.79
N LYS A 60 -6.92 2.31 10.52
CA LYS A 60 -6.16 3.39 9.91
C LYS A 60 -5.71 2.96 8.53
N VAL A 61 -5.67 3.92 7.63
CA VAL A 61 -5.19 3.71 6.26
C VAL A 61 -4.15 4.79 5.95
N MET A 62 -3.06 4.39 5.32
CA MET A 62 -2.04 5.28 4.77
C MET A 62 -1.92 4.99 3.27
N PHE A 63 -1.87 6.07 2.48
CA PHE A 63 -1.76 5.99 1.03
C PHE A 63 -0.52 6.73 0.55
N GLU A 64 0.10 6.19 -0.49
CA GLU A 64 1.15 6.85 -1.24
C GLU A 64 0.91 6.63 -2.73
N GLU A 65 1.02 7.70 -3.52
CA GLU A 65 0.88 7.65 -4.97
C GLU A 65 2.24 7.74 -5.63
N GLU A 66 2.51 6.80 -6.53
CA GLU A 66 3.71 6.74 -7.36
C GLU A 66 3.28 6.90 -8.83
N ILE A 67 3.90 7.85 -9.53
CA ILE A 67 3.78 8.00 -10.98
C ILE A 67 5.09 7.47 -11.59
N PRO A 68 5.10 6.25 -12.16
CA PRO A 68 6.30 5.70 -12.78
C PRO A 68 6.80 6.64 -13.88
N GLN A 69 8.07 7.03 -13.80
CA GLN A 69 8.72 7.80 -14.85
C GLN A 69 8.92 6.87 -16.06
N ARG A 70 8.49 7.33 -17.24
CA ARG A 70 8.61 6.60 -18.50
C ARG A 70 10.06 6.34 -18.88
#